data_AF-A0A3D2V7X2-F1
#
_entry.id   AF-A0A3D2V7X2-F1
#
_cell.length_a   1.000
_cell.length_b   1.000
_cell.length_c   1.000
_cell.angle_alpha   90.00
_cell.angle_beta   90.00
_cell.angle_gamma   90.00
#
_symmetry.space_group_name_H-M   'P 1'
#
loop_
_entity.id
_entity.type
_entity.pdbx_description
1 polymer ?
#
loop_
_entity_poly.entity_id
_entity_poly.type
_entity_poly.pdbx_seq_one_letter_code
_entity_poly.pdbx_strand_id
1 'polypeptide(L)'
;LPDDRGVVGSVIQTGESVVINHGETDDRIDHSVDEKLGFVTRSLLCCPMFDHDGKIIGAFELINKIDGHFILSDLSIARELALHASVALDETQQLESLVSARAVRTEQAADAVQLIGDCPAIEAIRNTIDRIANTDLHILILGENGTGKEVVSQLIHYRSERCHEPMVAVNCAALPDTLLESELFGHVRGAFTDAHDDRAGKFELASNGTLLLDEIGDMSLAGQAKLLRVLEEKQVVRVGGSESISTDSRVLAATNQQLTELVREKRFREDLYFRLNVVTIEVPPLRERGEDVVLLAE
;
A
#
# COMPACT_ATOMS: atom_id res chain seq x y z
N LEU A 1 10.93 22.63 -21.45
CA LEU A 1 11.87 22.89 -22.57
C LEU A 1 12.68 21.62 -22.76
N PRO A 2 13.21 21.30 -23.94
CA PRO A 2 14.08 20.14 -24.07
C PRO A 2 15.34 20.36 -23.21
N ASP A 3 15.81 19.32 -22.51
CA ASP A 3 16.93 19.38 -21.54
C ASP A 3 18.30 19.63 -22.21
N ASP A 4 18.32 19.88 -23.53
CA ASP A 4 19.52 20.08 -24.34
C ASP A 4 19.71 21.54 -24.79
N ARG A 5 18.88 22.48 -24.32
CA ARG A 5 18.93 23.89 -24.73
C ARG A 5 19.29 24.83 -23.59
N GLY A 6 20.00 25.89 -23.98
CA GLY A 6 20.36 27.00 -23.13
C GLY A 6 21.42 26.65 -22.07
N VAL A 7 21.65 27.58 -21.14
CA VAL A 7 22.64 27.41 -20.07
C VAL A 7 22.30 26.21 -19.18
N VAL A 8 21.03 26.04 -18.82
CA VAL A 8 20.55 24.89 -18.02
C VAL A 8 20.86 23.56 -18.72
N GLY A 9 20.55 23.43 -20.02
CA GLY A 9 20.88 22.21 -20.76
C GLY A 9 22.38 21.95 -20.87
N SER A 10 23.19 23.00 -21.05
CA SER A 10 24.66 22.88 -21.03
C SER A 10 25.15 22.35 -19.67
N VAL A 11 24.64 22.88 -18.56
CA VAL A 11 25.02 22.46 -17.20
C VAL A 11 24.62 21.01 -16.93
N ILE A 12 23.43 20.59 -17.38
CA ILE A 12 22.95 19.21 -17.23
C ILE A 12 23.82 18.23 -18.01
N GLN A 13 24.29 18.60 -19.21
CA GLN A 13 25.11 17.74 -20.06
C GLN A 13 26.57 17.66 -19.62
N THR A 14 27.15 18.78 -19.20
CA THR A 14 28.58 18.85 -18.85
C THR A 14 28.85 18.58 -17.37
N GLY A 15 27.87 18.81 -16.50
CA GLY A 15 28.07 18.83 -15.04
C GLY A 15 28.91 20.01 -14.56
N GLU A 16 29.16 21.01 -15.40
CA GLU A 16 29.95 22.19 -15.06
C GLU A 16 29.04 23.38 -14.74
N SER A 17 29.35 24.11 -13.66
CA SER A 17 28.60 25.31 -13.30
C SER A 17 28.94 26.48 -14.23
N VAL A 18 27.95 27.30 -14.56
CA VAL A 18 28.10 28.47 -15.44
C VAL A 18 27.74 29.74 -14.67
N VAL A 19 28.54 30.79 -14.86
CA VAL A 19 28.27 32.14 -14.34
C VAL A 19 28.35 33.11 -15.51
N ILE A 20 27.30 33.91 -15.70
CA ILE A 20 27.22 34.96 -16.71
C ILE A 20 26.80 36.25 -16.01
N ASN A 21 27.56 37.32 -16.21
CA ASN A 21 27.34 38.60 -15.58
C ASN A 21 26.79 39.65 -16.55
N HIS A 22 26.22 40.72 -15.99
CA HIS A 22 25.69 41.81 -16.80
C HIS A 22 26.75 42.44 -17.70
N GLY A 23 26.46 42.47 -19.01
CA GLY A 23 27.37 42.98 -20.04
C GLY A 23 28.21 41.89 -20.72
N GLU A 24 28.19 40.65 -20.20
CA GLU A 24 28.72 39.48 -20.90
C GLU A 24 27.68 38.95 -21.90
N THR A 25 28.11 38.62 -23.11
CA THR A 25 27.27 37.98 -24.13
C THR A 25 27.55 36.48 -24.15
N ASP A 26 26.54 35.67 -23.89
CA ASP A 26 26.60 34.22 -24.03
C ASP A 26 25.41 33.76 -24.88
N ASP A 27 25.71 33.18 -26.05
CA ASP A 27 24.71 32.73 -27.03
C ASP A 27 23.83 31.58 -26.49
N ARG A 28 24.17 31.02 -25.31
CA ARG A 28 23.38 30.00 -24.61
C ARG A 28 22.27 30.60 -23.73
N ILE A 29 22.17 31.92 -23.56
CA ILE A 29 20.99 32.49 -22.88
C ILE A 29 19.79 32.40 -23.84
N ASP A 30 18.81 31.57 -23.49
CA ASP A 30 17.60 31.39 -24.30
C ASP A 30 16.61 32.54 -24.08
N HIS A 31 16.79 33.62 -24.85
CA HIS A 31 15.91 34.79 -24.81
C HIS A 31 14.49 34.52 -25.34
N SER A 32 14.20 33.34 -25.91
CA SER A 32 12.82 32.99 -26.27
C SER A 32 11.94 32.71 -25.05
N VAL A 33 12.56 32.40 -23.90
CA VAL A 33 11.90 32.24 -22.60
C VAL A 33 11.64 33.60 -21.97
N ASP A 34 12.61 34.51 -22.03
CA ASP A 34 12.51 35.91 -21.62
C ASP A 34 11.31 36.61 -22.29
N GLU A 35 11.17 36.46 -23.61
CA GLU A 35 10.06 37.05 -24.40
C GLU A 35 8.67 36.54 -23.96
N LYS A 36 8.56 35.28 -23.55
CA LYS A 36 7.29 34.69 -23.09
C LYS A 36 6.91 35.11 -21.67
N LEU A 37 7.91 35.33 -20.82
CA LEU A 37 7.71 35.63 -19.39
C LEU A 37 7.77 37.14 -19.10
N GLY A 38 8.09 37.97 -20.09
CA GLY A 38 8.06 39.43 -19.99
C GLY A 38 9.18 40.01 -19.12
N PHE A 39 10.31 39.29 -19.00
CA PHE A 39 11.51 39.79 -18.30
C PHE A 39 12.76 39.59 -19.17
N VAL A 40 13.87 40.23 -18.78
CA VAL A 40 15.17 40.10 -19.49
C VAL A 40 16.20 39.51 -18.54
N THR A 41 16.83 38.41 -18.93
CA THR A 41 17.94 37.79 -18.20
C THR A 41 19.22 38.60 -18.44
N ARG A 42 19.74 39.22 -17.38
CA ARG A 42 20.92 40.11 -17.39
C ARG A 42 22.15 39.48 -16.73
N SER A 43 21.93 38.60 -15.77
CA SER A 43 22.97 37.81 -15.12
C SER A 43 22.37 36.46 -14.74
N LEU A 44 23.20 35.43 -14.70
CA LEU A 44 22.80 34.05 -14.51
C LEU A 44 23.91 33.28 -13.79
N LEU A 45 23.54 32.49 -12.79
CA LEU A 45 24.40 31.50 -12.17
C LEU A 45 23.64 30.18 -12.17
N CYS A 46 24.23 29.15 -12.77
CA CYS A 46 23.61 27.85 -12.87
C CYS A 46 24.61 26.77 -12.43
N CYS A 47 24.19 25.88 -11.54
CA CYS A 47 24.99 24.75 -11.07
C CYS A 47 24.22 23.43 -11.18
N PRO A 48 24.88 22.30 -11.43
CA PRO A 48 24.23 21.01 -11.54
C PRO A 48 23.69 20.54 -10.18
N MET A 49 22.62 19.76 -10.24
CA MET A 49 22.00 19.08 -9.11
C MET A 49 22.23 17.57 -9.27
N PHE A 50 22.58 16.88 -8.18
CA PHE A 50 22.95 15.47 -8.21
C PHE A 50 22.10 14.66 -7.22
N ASP A 51 21.71 13.44 -7.60
CA ASP A 51 21.15 12.46 -6.67
C ASP A 51 22.22 11.84 -5.74
N HIS A 52 21.78 10.94 -4.86
CA HIS A 52 22.66 10.23 -3.93
C HIS A 52 23.69 9.32 -4.63
N ASP A 53 23.43 8.89 -5.86
CA ASP A 53 24.34 8.08 -6.68
C ASP A 53 25.34 8.94 -7.49
N GLY A 54 25.25 10.27 -7.39
CA GLY A 54 26.10 11.21 -8.10
C GLY A 54 25.71 11.44 -9.55
N LYS A 55 24.50 11.02 -9.97
CA LYS A 55 23.95 11.28 -11.30
C LYS A 55 23.27 12.64 -11.30
N ILE A 56 23.41 13.37 -12.41
CA ILE A 56 22.77 14.68 -12.59
C ILE A 56 21.25 14.49 -12.73
N ILE A 57 20.49 15.14 -11.85
CA ILE A 57 19.02 15.14 -11.84
C ILE A 57 18.41 16.47 -12.29
N GLY A 58 19.23 17.51 -12.46
CA GLY A 58 18.78 18.82 -12.92
C GLY A 58 19.85 19.89 -12.76
N ALA A 59 19.42 21.15 -12.76
CA ALA A 59 20.26 22.29 -12.45
C ALA A 59 19.53 23.33 -11.60
N PHE A 60 20.28 24.01 -10.74
CA PHE A 60 19.80 25.08 -9.89
C PHE A 60 20.25 26.42 -10.48
N GLU A 61 19.29 27.29 -10.80
CA GLU A 61 19.52 28.53 -11.53
C GLU A 61 19.12 29.75 -10.69
N LEU A 62 20.02 30.73 -10.63
CA LEU A 62 19.79 32.06 -10.09
C LEU A 62 19.96 33.07 -11.21
N ILE A 63 18.99 33.97 -11.40
CA ILE A 63 19.02 35.00 -12.43
C ILE A 63 18.90 36.40 -11.84
N ASN A 64 19.36 37.40 -12.59
CA ASN A 64 19.15 38.81 -12.32
C ASN A 64 19.55 39.24 -10.91
N LYS A 65 20.83 39.03 -10.57
CA LYS A 65 21.40 39.52 -9.31
C LYS A 65 21.09 41.01 -9.13
N ILE A 66 20.51 41.36 -7.98
CA ILE A 66 19.96 42.69 -7.69
C ILE A 66 21.08 43.75 -7.60
N ASP A 67 22.23 43.39 -7.04
CA ASP A 67 23.37 44.29 -6.88
C ASP A 67 24.69 43.58 -7.23
N GLY A 68 25.54 44.26 -8.00
CA GLY A 68 26.84 43.77 -8.46
C GLY A 68 26.79 42.56 -9.40
N HIS A 69 27.87 41.78 -9.38
CA HIS A 69 28.09 40.60 -10.21
C HIS A 69 28.11 39.33 -9.36
N PHE A 70 27.78 38.19 -9.96
CA PHE A 70 28.01 36.89 -9.33
C PHE A 70 29.50 36.68 -9.12
N ILE A 71 29.87 36.35 -7.89
CA ILE A 71 31.24 36.05 -7.46
C ILE A 71 31.35 34.60 -6.97
N LEU A 72 32.57 34.11 -6.76
CA LEU A 72 32.82 32.72 -6.37
C LEU A 72 32.09 32.30 -5.08
N SER A 73 31.89 33.22 -4.12
CA SER A 73 31.12 32.92 -2.91
C SER A 73 29.64 32.67 -3.20
N ASP A 74 29.06 33.35 -4.19
CA ASP A 74 27.67 33.11 -4.60
C ASP A 74 27.53 31.72 -5.21
N LEU A 75 28.53 31.28 -5.99
CA LEU A 75 28.55 29.93 -6.55
C LEU A 75 28.65 28.87 -5.46
N SER A 76 29.45 29.10 -4.42
CA SER A 76 29.52 28.19 -3.27
C SER A 76 28.16 28.07 -2.55
N ILE A 77 27.50 29.20 -2.30
CA ILE A 77 26.18 29.22 -1.65
C ILE A 77 25.13 28.55 -2.54
N ALA A 78 25.13 28.85 -3.84
CA ALA A 78 24.20 28.25 -4.80
C ALA A 78 24.38 26.73 -4.88
N ARG A 79 25.61 26.22 -4.82
CA ARG A 79 25.89 24.78 -4.75
C ARG A 79 25.38 24.14 -3.46
N GLU A 80 25.51 24.82 -2.33
CA GLU A 80 24.96 24.33 -1.06
C GLU A 80 23.43 24.26 -1.09
N LEU A 81 22.77 25.30 -1.60
CA LEU A 81 21.32 25.31 -1.80
C LEU A 81 20.87 24.24 -2.82
N ALA A 82 21.62 24.08 -3.91
CA ALA A 82 21.38 23.05 -4.92
C ALA A 82 21.46 21.65 -4.31
N LEU A 83 22.39 21.39 -3.39
CA LEU A 83 22.48 20.12 -2.68
C LEU A 83 21.22 19.83 -1.85
N HIS A 84 20.76 20.80 -1.05
CA HIS A 84 19.53 20.65 -0.27
C HIS A 84 18.29 20.44 -1.15
N ALA A 85 18.19 21.20 -2.25
CA ALA A 85 17.12 21.03 -3.22
C ALA A 85 17.19 19.66 -3.91
N SER A 86 18.40 19.15 -4.18
CA SER A 86 18.61 17.85 -4.83
C SER A 86 18.10 16.71 -3.97
N VAL A 87 18.42 16.71 -2.67
CA VAL A 87 17.95 15.69 -1.73
C VAL A 87 16.42 15.68 -1.64
N ALA A 88 15.80 16.86 -1.53
CA ALA A 88 14.35 16.96 -1.46
C ALA A 88 13.66 16.50 -2.76
N LEU A 89 14.25 16.80 -3.92
CA LEU A 89 13.73 16.35 -5.21
C LEU A 89 13.94 14.84 -5.44
N ASP A 90 15.09 14.29 -5.06
CA ASP A 90 15.36 12.84 -5.16
C ASP A 90 14.38 12.05 -4.29
N GLU A 91 14.16 12.48 -3.04
CA GLU A 91 13.20 11.84 -2.14
C GLU A 91 11.77 11.86 -2.69
N THR A 92 11.33 13.00 -3.22
CA THR A 92 9.98 13.12 -3.81
C THR A 92 9.83 12.29 -5.07
N GLN A 93 10.83 12.27 -5.97
CA GLN A 93 10.80 11.42 -7.17
C GLN A 93 10.81 9.94 -6.83
N GLN A 94 11.60 9.52 -5.84
CA GLN A 94 11.62 8.12 -5.38
C GLN A 94 10.26 7.73 -4.80
N LEU A 95 9.66 8.57 -3.95
CA LEU A 95 8.32 8.34 -3.41
C LEU A 95 7.27 8.22 -4.51
N GLU A 96 7.26 9.14 -5.48
CA GLU A 96 6.35 9.09 -6.64
C GLU A 96 6.53 7.81 -7.45
N SER A 97 7.78 7.37 -7.66
CA SER A 97 8.07 6.13 -8.39
C SER A 97 7.56 4.88 -7.65
N LEU A 98 7.71 4.84 -6.32
CA LEU A 98 7.24 3.75 -5.47
C LEU A 98 5.71 3.71 -5.41
N VAL A 99 5.06 4.87 -5.28
CA VAL A 99 3.60 4.99 -5.30
C VAL A 99 3.05 4.55 -6.66
N SER A 100 3.66 5.00 -7.75
CA SER A 100 3.26 4.62 -9.11
C SER A 100 3.44 3.13 -9.35
N ALA A 101 4.59 2.56 -8.96
CA ALA A 101 4.85 1.13 -9.08
C ALA A 101 3.87 0.29 -8.24
N ARG A 102 3.49 0.77 -7.04
CA ARG A 102 2.48 0.15 -6.19
C ARG A 102 1.11 0.18 -6.86
N ALA A 103 0.69 1.34 -7.38
CA ALA A 103 -0.60 1.49 -8.05
C ALA A 103 -0.75 0.54 -9.25
N VAL A 104 0.29 0.46 -10.10
CA VAL A 104 0.30 -0.46 -11.26
C VAL A 104 0.19 -1.92 -10.80
N ARG A 105 0.88 -2.32 -9.74
CA ARG A 105 0.77 -3.68 -9.20
C ARG A 105 -0.61 -3.97 -8.62
N THR A 106 -1.21 -3.01 -7.92
CA THR A 106 -2.58 -3.13 -7.40
C THR A 106 -3.58 -3.31 -8.54
N GLU A 107 -3.48 -2.50 -9.59
CA GLU A 107 -4.37 -2.58 -10.76
C GLU A 107 -4.23 -3.93 -11.47
N GLN A 108 -3.00 -4.37 -11.74
CA GLN A 108 -2.75 -5.70 -12.32
C GLN A 108 -3.30 -6.85 -11.46
N ALA A 109 -3.17 -6.74 -10.14
CA ALA A 109 -3.69 -7.75 -9.22
C ALA A 109 -5.23 -7.70 -9.16
N ALA A 110 -5.84 -6.51 -9.18
CA ALA A 110 -7.28 -6.34 -9.21
C ALA A 110 -7.90 -6.88 -10.50
N ASP A 111 -7.29 -6.62 -11.65
CA ASP A 111 -7.73 -7.11 -12.96
C ASP A 111 -7.66 -8.64 -13.07
N ALA A 112 -6.70 -9.27 -12.36
CA ALA A 112 -6.58 -10.73 -12.31
C ALA A 112 -7.65 -11.39 -11.44
N VAL A 113 -8.32 -10.64 -10.57
CA VAL A 113 -9.33 -11.18 -9.64
C VAL A 113 -10.72 -11.00 -10.24
N GLN A 114 -11.27 -12.09 -10.75
CA GLN A 114 -12.61 -12.12 -11.30
C GLN A 114 -13.44 -13.25 -10.67
N LEU A 115 -14.58 -12.89 -10.09
CA LEU A 115 -15.60 -13.86 -9.72
C LEU A 115 -16.37 -14.25 -10.99
N ILE A 116 -16.06 -15.41 -11.55
CA ILE A 116 -16.68 -15.94 -12.78
C ILE A 116 -18.08 -16.52 -12.46
N GLY A 117 -19.03 -16.27 -13.35
CA GLY A 117 -20.41 -16.77 -13.28
C GLY A 117 -21.45 -15.68 -13.53
N ASP A 118 -22.53 -16.00 -14.22
CA ASP A 118 -23.60 -15.06 -14.57
C ASP A 118 -24.93 -15.44 -13.92
N CYS A 119 -24.94 -16.45 -13.04
CA CYS A 119 -26.15 -16.79 -12.31
C CYS A 119 -26.59 -15.65 -11.38
N PRO A 120 -27.91 -15.52 -11.10
CA PRO A 120 -28.44 -14.42 -10.29
C PRO A 120 -27.81 -14.30 -8.90
N ALA A 121 -27.36 -15.41 -8.33
CA ALA A 121 -26.68 -15.44 -7.03
C ALA A 121 -25.30 -14.77 -7.09
N ILE A 122 -24.52 -15.01 -8.15
CA ILE A 122 -23.21 -14.38 -8.34
C ILE A 122 -23.36 -12.89 -8.62
N GLU A 123 -24.34 -12.48 -9.42
CA GLU A 123 -24.66 -11.06 -9.62
C GLU A 123 -25.06 -10.37 -8.31
N ALA A 124 -25.88 -11.01 -7.47
CA ALA A 124 -26.26 -10.50 -6.17
C ALA A 124 -25.05 -10.33 -5.22
N ILE A 125 -24.08 -11.26 -5.29
CA ILE A 125 -22.81 -11.14 -4.55
C ILE A 125 -22.03 -9.93 -5.04
N ARG A 126 -21.83 -9.76 -6.36
CA ARG A 126 -21.12 -8.59 -6.93
C ARG A 126 -21.77 -7.27 -6.48
N ASN A 127 -23.09 -7.15 -6.63
CA ASN A 127 -23.85 -5.98 -6.19
C ASN A 127 -23.74 -5.71 -4.69
N THR A 128 -23.59 -6.75 -3.88
CA THR A 128 -23.38 -6.60 -2.44
C THR A 128 -21.97 -6.11 -2.14
N ILE A 129 -20.95 -6.68 -2.79
CA ILE A 129 -19.57 -6.22 -2.70
C ILE A 129 -19.47 -4.73 -3.05
N ASP A 130 -20.06 -4.30 -4.16
CA ASP A 130 -20.02 -2.89 -4.60
C ASP A 130 -20.60 -1.90 -3.58
N ARG A 131 -21.57 -2.35 -2.76
CA ARG A 131 -22.19 -1.51 -1.72
C ARG A 131 -21.37 -1.46 -0.43
N ILE A 132 -20.62 -2.52 -0.11
CA ILE A 132 -19.96 -2.65 1.19
C ILE A 132 -18.43 -2.53 1.12
N ALA A 133 -17.83 -2.55 -0.07
CA ALA A 133 -16.39 -2.55 -0.24
C ALA A 133 -15.74 -1.30 0.39
N ASN A 134 -16.35 -0.12 0.26
CA ASN A 134 -15.86 1.13 0.86
C ASN A 134 -16.23 1.33 2.34
N THR A 135 -16.64 0.26 3.05
CA THR A 135 -16.98 0.33 4.48
C THR A 135 -15.94 -0.42 5.32
N ASP A 136 -15.86 -0.07 6.60
CA ASP A 136 -15.00 -0.77 7.58
C ASP A 136 -15.68 -1.96 8.26
N LEU A 137 -16.84 -2.37 7.77
CA LEU A 137 -17.61 -3.45 8.35
C LEU A 137 -16.85 -4.78 8.27
N HIS A 138 -16.99 -5.57 9.33
CA HIS A 138 -16.60 -6.98 9.34
C HIS A 138 -17.55 -7.77 8.43
N ILE A 139 -16.97 -8.58 7.56
CA ILE A 139 -17.73 -9.37 6.58
C ILE A 139 -17.43 -10.85 6.82
N LEU A 140 -18.49 -11.64 6.97
CA LEU A 140 -18.45 -13.09 7.06
C LEU A 140 -18.83 -13.70 5.71
N ILE A 141 -17.92 -14.48 5.13
CA ILE A 141 -18.07 -15.15 3.85
C ILE A 141 -18.32 -16.64 4.11
N LEU A 142 -19.53 -17.09 3.80
CA LEU A 142 -19.95 -18.48 3.97
C LEU A 142 -19.89 -19.20 2.63
N GLY A 143 -19.54 -20.48 2.63
CA GLY A 143 -19.59 -21.32 1.43
C GLY A 143 -18.71 -22.56 1.53
N GLU A 144 -19.01 -23.55 0.71
CA GLU A 144 -18.24 -24.80 0.67
C GLU A 144 -16.79 -24.58 0.22
N ASN A 145 -15.93 -25.57 0.45
CA ASN A 145 -14.55 -25.52 -0.01
C ASN A 145 -14.49 -25.45 -1.54
N GLY A 146 -13.61 -24.59 -2.06
CA GLY A 146 -13.44 -24.42 -3.51
C GLY A 146 -14.53 -23.62 -4.21
N THR A 147 -15.47 -23.00 -3.50
CA THR A 147 -16.53 -22.17 -4.11
C THR A 147 -16.08 -20.76 -4.51
N GLY A 148 -14.83 -20.38 -4.21
CA GLY A 148 -14.28 -19.05 -4.53
C GLY A 148 -14.44 -18.01 -3.42
N LYS A 149 -14.54 -18.43 -2.15
CA LYS A 149 -14.55 -17.52 -0.98
C LYS A 149 -13.35 -16.55 -0.97
N GLU A 150 -12.17 -17.04 -1.38
CA GLU A 150 -10.96 -16.22 -1.49
C GLU A 150 -11.07 -15.16 -2.59
N VAL A 151 -11.67 -15.49 -3.74
CA VAL A 151 -11.91 -14.52 -4.82
C VAL A 151 -12.88 -13.43 -4.34
N VAL A 152 -13.91 -13.81 -3.58
CA VAL A 152 -14.86 -12.85 -2.98
C VAL A 152 -14.15 -11.91 -2.00
N SER A 153 -13.26 -12.42 -1.14
CA SER A 153 -12.53 -11.57 -0.20
C SER A 153 -11.54 -10.64 -0.91
N GLN A 154 -10.86 -11.12 -1.95
CA GLN A 154 -9.99 -10.30 -2.79
C GLN A 154 -10.76 -9.19 -3.52
N LEU A 155 -11.94 -9.50 -4.07
CA LEU A 155 -12.81 -8.49 -4.70
C LEU A 155 -13.23 -7.40 -3.71
N ILE A 156 -13.59 -7.78 -2.48
CA ILE A 156 -13.94 -6.82 -1.43
C ILE A 156 -12.76 -5.89 -1.13
N HIS A 157 -11.54 -6.43 -1.05
CA HIS A 157 -10.34 -5.65 -0.80
C HIS A 157 -10.01 -4.70 -1.96
N TYR A 158 -9.93 -5.21 -3.20
CA TYR A 158 -9.54 -4.40 -4.37
C TYR A 158 -10.60 -3.36 -4.76
N ARG A 159 -11.87 -3.54 -4.38
CA ARG A 159 -12.92 -2.53 -4.56
C ARG A 159 -13.04 -1.55 -3.39
N SER A 160 -12.19 -1.65 -2.37
CA SER A 160 -12.22 -0.78 -1.19
C SER A 160 -11.24 0.38 -1.29
N GLU A 161 -11.39 1.37 -0.41
CA GLU A 161 -10.40 2.44 -0.20
C GLU A 161 -9.03 1.92 0.27
N ARG A 162 -8.97 0.67 0.78
CA ARG A 162 -7.74 -0.01 1.19
C ARG A 162 -7.09 -0.85 0.08
N CYS A 163 -7.53 -0.73 -1.18
CA CYS A 163 -7.03 -1.56 -2.29
C CYS A 163 -5.52 -1.46 -2.54
N HIS A 164 -4.91 -0.32 -2.20
CA HIS A 164 -3.46 -0.17 -2.28
C HIS A 164 -2.74 -0.76 -1.06
N GLU A 165 -3.43 -0.95 0.06
CA GLU A 165 -2.89 -1.47 1.31
C GLU A 165 -2.74 -3.00 1.31
N PRO A 166 -1.92 -3.59 2.21
CA PRO A 166 -1.70 -5.03 2.22
C PRO A 166 -3.00 -5.81 2.44
N MET A 167 -3.24 -6.83 1.61
CA MET A 167 -4.16 -7.92 1.92
C MET A 167 -3.36 -9.11 2.42
N VAL A 168 -3.58 -9.50 3.68
CA VAL A 168 -2.89 -10.62 4.33
C VAL A 168 -3.92 -11.71 4.61
N ALA A 169 -3.64 -12.93 4.17
CA ALA A 169 -4.50 -14.09 4.44
C ALA A 169 -3.85 -15.04 5.45
N VAL A 170 -4.68 -15.62 6.32
CA VAL A 170 -4.30 -16.66 7.27
C VAL A 170 -5.36 -17.75 7.24
N ASN A 171 -4.94 -18.98 6.94
CA ASN A 171 -5.81 -20.14 7.05
C ASN A 171 -5.73 -20.70 8.48
N CYS A 172 -6.84 -20.65 9.21
CA CYS A 172 -6.92 -21.05 10.61
C CYS A 172 -6.89 -22.57 10.81
N ALA A 173 -7.19 -23.36 9.78
CA ALA A 173 -7.14 -24.82 9.83
C ALA A 173 -5.75 -25.40 9.50
N ALA A 174 -4.87 -24.61 8.89
CA ALA A 174 -3.59 -25.10 8.35
C ALA A 174 -2.47 -25.28 9.40
N LEU A 175 -2.63 -24.69 10.59
CA LEU A 175 -1.59 -24.66 11.61
C LEU A 175 -2.12 -25.16 12.97
N PRO A 176 -1.28 -25.82 13.78
CA PRO A 176 -1.57 -26.03 15.19
C PRO A 176 -1.83 -24.71 15.92
N ASP A 177 -2.72 -24.73 16.93
CA ASP A 177 -3.15 -23.54 17.68
C ASP A 177 -2.01 -22.61 18.11
N THR A 178 -0.92 -23.16 18.66
CA THR A 178 0.21 -22.35 19.14
C THR A 178 0.95 -21.62 18.01
N LEU A 179 1.05 -22.25 16.83
CA LEU A 179 1.64 -21.64 15.65
C LEU A 179 0.67 -20.65 15.01
N LEU A 180 -0.63 -20.94 15.00
CA LEU A 180 -1.64 -19.99 14.54
C LEU A 180 -1.65 -18.71 15.37
N GLU A 181 -1.55 -18.82 16.70
CA GLU A 181 -1.43 -17.65 17.58
C GLU A 181 -0.17 -16.84 17.28
N SER A 182 0.96 -17.52 17.10
CA SER A 182 2.24 -16.89 16.77
C SER A 182 2.21 -16.19 15.40
N GLU A 183 1.56 -16.78 14.39
CA GLU A 183 1.36 -16.14 13.10
C GLU A 183 0.41 -14.94 13.21
N LEU A 184 -0.74 -15.06 13.86
CA LEU A 184 -1.72 -13.97 13.96
C LEU A 184 -1.20 -12.78 14.76
N PHE A 185 -0.65 -13.03 15.94
CA PHE A 185 -0.32 -11.99 16.93
C PHE A 185 1.17 -11.68 17.01
N GLY A 186 2.03 -12.48 16.39
CA GLY A 186 3.48 -12.34 16.49
C GLY A 186 4.01 -12.88 17.81
N HIS A 187 5.34 -12.88 17.96
CA HIS A 187 6.02 -13.29 19.18
C HIS A 187 7.27 -12.47 19.42
N VAL A 188 7.67 -12.38 20.68
CA VAL A 188 9.00 -11.92 21.07
C VAL A 188 9.95 -13.11 21.20
N ARG A 189 11.24 -12.86 21.04
CA ARG A 189 12.29 -13.85 21.25
C ARG A 189 12.16 -14.49 22.63
N GLY A 190 12.20 -15.81 22.67
CA GLY A 190 12.07 -16.60 23.89
C GLY A 190 10.63 -16.83 24.38
N ALA A 191 9.61 -16.44 23.60
CA ALA A 191 8.21 -16.72 23.94
C ALA A 191 7.87 -18.23 23.98
N PHE A 192 8.57 -19.04 23.19
CA PHE A 192 8.52 -20.51 23.18
C PHE A 192 9.88 -21.08 22.73
N THR A 193 10.04 -22.40 22.76
CA THR A 193 11.35 -23.07 22.55
C THR A 193 12.04 -22.73 21.24
N ASP A 194 11.26 -22.53 20.17
CA ASP A 194 11.76 -22.24 18.82
C ASP A 194 11.71 -20.73 18.46
N ALA A 195 11.37 -19.86 19.43
CA ALA A 195 11.30 -18.42 19.23
C ALA A 195 12.70 -17.78 19.29
N HIS A 196 13.47 -17.93 18.21
CA HIS A 196 14.84 -17.43 18.14
C HIS A 196 14.95 -15.90 17.96
N ASP A 197 13.95 -15.29 17.32
CA ASP A 197 13.90 -13.86 17.02
C ASP A 197 12.51 -13.29 17.32
N ASP A 198 12.41 -11.97 17.34
CA ASP A 198 11.12 -11.27 17.37
C ASP A 198 10.46 -11.37 15.99
N ARG A 199 9.16 -11.63 15.95
CA ARG A 199 8.38 -11.71 14.71
C ARG A 199 7.06 -10.96 14.83
N ALA A 200 6.81 -10.06 13.88
CA ALA A 200 5.55 -9.34 13.76
C ALA A 200 4.41 -10.29 13.36
N GLY A 201 3.24 -10.08 13.96
CA GLY A 201 2.03 -10.85 13.65
C GLY A 201 1.34 -10.39 12.36
N LYS A 202 0.42 -11.20 11.85
CA LYS A 202 -0.37 -10.90 10.65
C LYS A 202 -1.27 -9.69 10.83
N PHE A 203 -1.75 -9.42 12.05
CA PHE A 203 -2.45 -8.17 12.34
C PHE A 203 -1.56 -6.92 12.25
N GLU A 204 -0.27 -7.02 12.55
CA GLU A 204 0.67 -5.92 12.37
C GLU A 204 0.95 -5.72 10.88
N LEU A 205 1.18 -6.82 10.14
CA LEU A 205 1.43 -6.81 8.70
C LEU A 205 0.22 -6.33 7.87
N ALA A 206 -0.99 -6.57 8.36
CA ALA A 206 -2.24 -6.15 7.73
C ALA A 206 -2.73 -4.77 8.18
N SER A 207 -1.96 -4.05 9.01
CA SER A 207 -2.36 -2.74 9.53
C SER A 207 -2.62 -1.76 8.39
N ASN A 208 -3.70 -0.96 8.51
CA ASN A 208 -4.31 -0.12 7.45
C ASN A 208 -4.86 -0.87 6.24
N GLY A 209 -4.62 -2.18 6.14
CA GLY A 209 -5.05 -3.04 5.04
C GLY A 209 -6.18 -3.99 5.44
N THR A 210 -6.13 -5.21 4.92
CA THR A 210 -7.18 -6.22 5.12
C THR A 210 -6.58 -7.54 5.57
N LEU A 211 -7.09 -8.10 6.67
CA LEU A 211 -6.78 -9.43 7.15
C LEU A 211 -7.93 -10.38 6.79
N LEU A 212 -7.64 -11.40 5.98
CA LEU A 212 -8.52 -12.52 5.73
C LEU A 212 -8.23 -13.65 6.71
N LEU A 213 -9.23 -14.02 7.50
CA LEU A 213 -9.24 -15.18 8.37
C LEU A 213 -10.04 -16.29 7.67
N ASP A 214 -9.33 -17.16 6.96
CA ASP A 214 -9.94 -18.30 6.28
C ASP A 214 -10.11 -19.50 7.20
N GLU A 215 -11.19 -20.23 7.01
CA GLU A 215 -11.68 -21.32 7.87
C GLU A 215 -11.72 -20.93 9.38
N ILE A 216 -12.31 -19.77 9.68
CA ILE A 216 -12.39 -19.23 11.05
C ILE A 216 -13.11 -20.19 12.04
N GLY A 217 -13.93 -21.10 11.53
CA GLY A 217 -14.62 -22.12 12.33
C GLY A 217 -13.67 -23.12 13.01
N ASP A 218 -12.45 -23.28 12.49
CA ASP A 218 -11.44 -24.18 13.05
C ASP A 218 -10.56 -23.54 14.12
N MET A 219 -10.72 -22.24 14.39
CA MET A 219 -9.96 -21.56 15.44
C MET A 219 -10.37 -22.06 16.84
N SER A 220 -9.39 -22.35 17.70
CA SER A 220 -9.66 -22.75 19.09
C SER A 220 -10.34 -21.64 19.91
N LEU A 221 -11.04 -22.03 20.98
CA LEU A 221 -11.72 -21.06 21.87
C LEU A 221 -10.76 -20.02 22.48
N ALA A 222 -9.49 -20.40 22.70
CA ALA A 222 -8.46 -19.49 23.18
C ALA A 222 -8.06 -18.47 22.10
N GLY A 223 -7.85 -18.92 20.86
CA GLY A 223 -7.62 -18.04 19.73
C GLY A 223 -8.78 -17.09 19.49
N GLN A 224 -10.02 -17.59 19.56
CA GLN A 224 -11.24 -16.80 19.44
C GLN A 224 -11.33 -15.69 20.50
N ALA A 225 -10.94 -15.99 21.75
CA ALA A 225 -10.91 -15.00 22.82
C ALA A 225 -9.93 -13.85 22.54
N LYS A 226 -8.73 -14.19 22.04
CA LYS A 226 -7.72 -13.19 21.66
C LYS A 226 -8.15 -12.38 20.45
N LEU A 227 -8.70 -13.05 19.43
CA LEU A 227 -9.23 -12.38 18.24
C LEU A 227 -10.31 -11.36 18.60
N LEU A 228 -11.29 -11.74 19.43
CA LEU A 228 -12.33 -10.82 19.90
C LEU A 228 -11.72 -9.58 20.55
N ARG A 229 -10.73 -9.77 21.42
CA ARG A 229 -10.03 -8.66 22.08
C ARG A 229 -9.37 -7.71 21.08
N VAL A 230 -8.72 -8.24 20.04
CA VAL A 230 -8.12 -7.41 18.97
C VAL A 230 -9.19 -6.64 18.19
N LEU A 231 -10.32 -7.27 17.88
CA LEU A 231 -11.46 -6.61 17.21
C LEU A 231 -12.13 -5.53 18.06
N GLU A 232 -12.01 -5.61 19.38
CA GLU A 232 -12.56 -4.63 20.33
C GLU A 232 -11.60 -3.49 20.62
N GLU A 233 -10.34 -3.82 20.94
CA GLU A 233 -9.34 -2.86 21.40
C GLU A 233 -8.57 -2.22 20.24
N LYS A 234 -8.63 -2.79 19.03
CA LYS A 234 -7.80 -2.39 17.86
C LYS A 234 -6.30 -2.37 18.21
N GLN A 235 -5.92 -3.31 19.07
CA GLN A 235 -4.58 -3.46 19.62
C GLN A 235 -4.21 -4.95 19.69
N VAL A 236 -2.94 -5.24 19.46
CA VAL A 236 -2.35 -6.58 19.51
C VAL A 236 -1.19 -6.57 20.48
N VAL A 237 -1.07 -7.65 21.26
CA VAL A 237 0.10 -7.92 22.09
C VAL A 237 0.74 -9.19 21.56
N ARG A 238 2.04 -9.10 21.23
CA ARG A 238 2.81 -10.27 20.79
C ARG A 238 2.85 -11.35 21.87
N VAL A 239 2.88 -12.60 21.46
CA VAL A 239 3.03 -13.73 22.39
C VAL A 239 4.33 -13.57 23.18
N GLY A 240 4.23 -13.65 24.51
CA GLY A 240 5.37 -13.44 25.43
C GLY A 240 5.76 -11.97 25.66
N GLY A 241 5.15 -11.03 24.93
CA GLY A 241 5.37 -9.59 25.09
C GLY A 241 4.35 -8.93 26.01
N SER A 242 4.60 -7.66 26.32
CA SER A 242 3.69 -6.78 27.08
C SER A 242 3.37 -5.47 26.36
N GLU A 243 4.06 -5.19 25.25
CA GLU A 243 3.83 -4.01 24.44
C GLU A 243 2.52 -4.15 23.65
N SER A 244 1.68 -3.13 23.73
CA SER A 244 0.44 -3.04 22.96
C SER A 244 0.70 -2.30 21.66
N ILE A 245 0.39 -2.94 20.54
CA ILE A 245 0.64 -2.45 19.18
C ILE A 245 -0.70 -2.16 18.54
N SER A 246 -0.94 -0.91 18.12
CA SER A 246 -2.19 -0.55 17.45
C SER A 246 -2.26 -1.16 16.04
N THR A 247 -3.43 -1.66 15.67
CA THR A 247 -3.70 -2.17 14.33
C THR A 247 -5.05 -1.68 13.83
N ASP A 248 -5.06 -1.02 12.67
CA ASP A 248 -6.29 -0.73 11.93
C ASP A 248 -6.47 -1.70 10.75
N SER A 249 -6.49 -3.00 11.07
CA SER A 249 -6.81 -4.01 10.06
C SER A 249 -8.32 -4.11 9.86
N ARG A 250 -8.78 -4.06 8.61
CA ARG A 250 -10.11 -4.54 8.25
C ARG A 250 -10.12 -6.06 8.30
N VAL A 251 -11.12 -6.66 8.94
CA VAL A 251 -11.20 -8.13 9.04
C VAL A 251 -12.30 -8.68 8.15
N LEU A 252 -11.92 -9.61 7.28
CA LEU A 252 -12.81 -10.49 6.53
C LEU A 252 -12.65 -11.90 7.09
N ALA A 253 -13.74 -12.57 7.39
CA ALA A 253 -13.72 -13.95 7.87
C ALA A 253 -14.39 -14.86 6.85
N ALA A 254 -13.86 -16.06 6.63
CA ALA A 254 -14.44 -17.06 5.75
C ALA A 254 -14.51 -18.42 6.44
N THR A 255 -15.55 -19.20 6.14
CA THR A 255 -15.70 -20.56 6.68
C THR A 255 -16.70 -21.38 5.86
N ASN A 256 -16.49 -22.69 5.82
CA ASN A 256 -17.49 -23.65 5.33
C ASN A 256 -18.45 -24.17 6.43
N GLN A 257 -18.16 -23.88 7.71
CA GLN A 257 -18.89 -24.42 8.85
C GLN A 257 -20.07 -23.53 9.23
N GLN A 258 -21.14 -24.13 9.73
CA GLN A 258 -22.28 -23.39 10.29
C GLN A 258 -21.94 -22.85 11.68
N LEU A 259 -21.43 -21.62 11.75
CA LEU A 259 -21.01 -21.01 13.03
C LEU A 259 -22.13 -20.98 14.08
N THR A 260 -23.39 -20.81 13.66
CA THR A 260 -24.55 -20.86 14.57
C THR A 260 -24.70 -22.22 15.27
N GLU A 261 -24.35 -23.32 14.61
CA GLU A 261 -24.34 -24.66 15.22
C GLU A 261 -23.16 -24.80 16.18
N LEU A 262 -21.97 -24.35 15.76
CA LEU A 262 -20.79 -24.36 16.63
C LEU A 262 -20.97 -23.51 17.90
N VAL A 263 -21.72 -22.41 17.82
CA VAL A 263 -22.11 -21.61 19.00
C VAL A 263 -23.00 -22.43 19.95
N ARG A 264 -24.01 -23.14 19.43
CA ARG A 264 -24.86 -24.02 20.25
C ARG A 264 -24.07 -25.16 20.90
N GLU A 265 -23.06 -25.67 20.20
CA GLU A 265 -22.14 -26.70 20.68
C GLU A 265 -21.05 -26.15 21.62
N LYS A 266 -21.00 -24.84 21.88
CA LYS A 266 -19.94 -24.15 22.65
C LYS A 266 -18.52 -24.34 22.07
N ARG A 267 -18.43 -24.59 20.77
CA ARG A 267 -17.17 -24.69 20.01
C ARG A 267 -16.79 -23.37 19.35
N PHE A 268 -17.74 -22.44 19.22
CA PHE A 268 -17.51 -21.09 18.78
C PHE A 268 -18.14 -20.10 19.77
N ARG A 269 -17.46 -19.00 20.08
CA ARG A 269 -17.96 -18.01 21.02
C ARG A 269 -19.06 -17.16 20.38
N GLU A 270 -20.15 -17.01 21.12
CA GLU A 270 -21.32 -16.23 20.69
C GLU A 270 -20.98 -14.75 20.45
N ASP A 271 -20.18 -14.14 21.33
CA ASP A 271 -19.76 -12.73 21.22
C ASP A 271 -18.93 -12.46 19.96
N LEU A 272 -17.97 -13.33 19.66
CA LEU A 272 -17.18 -13.25 18.43
C LEU A 272 -18.05 -13.46 17.18
N TYR A 273 -19.00 -14.38 17.23
CA TYR A 273 -19.92 -14.60 16.10
C TYR A 273 -20.68 -13.32 15.76
N PHE A 274 -21.28 -12.65 16.74
CA PHE A 274 -21.99 -11.40 16.51
C PHE A 274 -21.06 -10.25 16.07
N ARG A 275 -19.80 -10.25 16.52
CA ARG A 275 -18.80 -9.25 16.09
C ARG A 275 -18.41 -9.41 14.62
N LEU A 276 -18.31 -10.64 14.13
CA LEU A 276 -17.95 -10.95 12.74
C LEU A 276 -19.14 -10.88 11.79
N ASN A 277 -20.33 -11.26 12.27
CA ASN A 277 -21.54 -11.40 11.46
C ASN A 277 -22.30 -10.07 11.28
N VAL A 278 -21.61 -9.00 10.89
CA VAL A 278 -22.23 -7.70 10.60
C VAL A 278 -22.81 -7.67 9.19
N VAL A 279 -22.04 -8.16 8.22
CA VAL A 279 -22.52 -8.43 6.86
C VAL A 279 -22.13 -9.87 6.49
N THR A 280 -23.09 -10.62 5.96
CA THR A 280 -22.86 -12.00 5.54
C THR A 280 -22.98 -12.11 4.02
N ILE A 281 -22.00 -12.75 3.38
CA ILE A 281 -22.05 -13.11 1.96
C ILE A 281 -22.00 -14.63 1.88
N GLU A 282 -23.05 -15.23 1.33
CA GLU A 282 -23.12 -16.67 1.10
C GLU A 282 -22.78 -16.97 -0.35
N VAL A 283 -21.72 -17.75 -0.54
CA VAL A 283 -21.18 -18.14 -1.84
C VAL A 283 -21.76 -19.52 -2.19
N PRO A 284 -22.67 -19.61 -3.18
CA PRO A 284 -23.38 -20.85 -3.46
C PRO A 284 -22.41 -21.91 -4.02
N PRO A 285 -22.62 -23.19 -3.73
CA PRO A 285 -21.87 -24.27 -4.35
C PRO A 285 -22.15 -24.35 -5.85
N LEU A 286 -21.22 -24.90 -6.63
CA LEU A 286 -21.32 -24.91 -8.10
C LEU A 286 -22.62 -25.57 -8.62
N ARG A 287 -23.13 -26.59 -7.92
CA ARG A 287 -24.40 -27.27 -8.23
C ARG A 287 -25.64 -26.36 -8.20
N GLU A 288 -25.56 -25.20 -7.54
CA GLU A 288 -26.63 -24.20 -7.44
C GLU A 288 -26.42 -23.03 -8.43
N ARG A 289 -25.34 -23.05 -9.22
CA ARG A 289 -24.98 -21.97 -10.16
C ARG A 289 -25.39 -22.22 -11.61
N GLY A 290 -26.12 -23.32 -11.89
CA GLY A 290 -26.64 -23.60 -13.23
C GLY A 290 -25.55 -23.69 -14.30
N GLU A 291 -25.66 -22.87 -15.35
CA GLU A 291 -24.77 -22.85 -16.51
C GLU A 291 -23.38 -22.24 -16.22
N ASP A 292 -23.14 -21.68 -15.02
CA ASP A 292 -21.82 -21.16 -14.63
C ASP A 292 -20.73 -22.25 -14.66
N VAL A 293 -21.12 -23.52 -14.61
CA VAL A 293 -20.19 -24.65 -14.81
C VAL A 293 -19.49 -24.60 -16.16
N VAL A 294 -20.16 -24.13 -17.21
CA VAL A 294 -19.58 -23.98 -18.55
C VAL A 294 -18.59 -22.83 -18.56
N LEU A 295 -18.96 -21.69 -17.98
CA LEU A 295 -18.11 -20.50 -17.90
C LEU A 295 -16.82 -20.74 -17.09
N LEU A 296 -16.86 -21.61 -16.08
CA LEU A 296 -15.69 -21.98 -15.27
C LEU A 296 -14.78 -23.02 -15.94
N ALA A 297 -15.25 -23.69 -16.99
CA ALA A 297 -14.51 -24.74 -17.69
C ALA A 297 -13.73 -24.23 -18.92
N GLU A 298 -14.05 -23.02 -19.40
CA GLU A 298 -13.35 -22.30 -20.47
C GLU A 298 -12.10 -21.58 -19.95
#